data_AF-A0A6P7SWX5-F1
#
_entry.id   AF-A0A6P7SWX5-F1
#
_cell.length_a   1.000
_cell.length_b   1.000
_cell.length_c   1.000
_cell.angle_alpha   90.00
_cell.angle_beta   90.00
_cell.angle_gamma   90.00
#
_symmetry.space_group_name_H-M   'P 1'
#
loop_
_entity.id
_entity.type
_entity.pdbx_description
1 polymer ?
#
loop_
_entity_poly.entity_id
_entity_poly.type
_entity_poly.pdbx_seq_one_letter_code
_entity_poly.pdbx_strand_id
1 'polypeptide(L)'
;MGKFNGLGIPFFGCAMLLLANIFFVLAFASPFWLTFDGSPDNSQGLWRKRRCLIQGTCYQFDIVGSLETYLDAVRGLMCLAIMLLPIPVVVVPIYLYVSSMIYYRRIMAMSAIFCLIAGEDH
;
A
#
# COMPACT_ATOMS: atom_id res chain seq x y z
N MET A 1 -8.29 -27.80 8.75
CA MET A 1 -7.38 -26.65 9.03
C MET A 1 -6.43 -26.51 7.86
N GLY A 2 -6.55 -25.43 7.10
CA GLY A 2 -5.85 -25.26 5.82
C GLY A 2 -4.34 -25.21 5.97
N LYS A 3 -3.62 -26.03 5.21
CA LYS A 3 -2.16 -25.97 5.09
C LYS A 3 -1.81 -24.61 4.48
N PHE A 4 -1.31 -23.69 5.29
CA PHE A 4 -0.61 -22.51 4.78
C PHE A 4 0.66 -23.02 4.09
N ASN A 5 0.59 -23.22 2.78
CA ASN A 5 1.78 -23.41 1.96
C ASN A 5 2.67 -22.18 2.18
N GLY A 6 3.97 -22.36 2.41
CA GLY A 6 4.91 -21.25 2.72
C GLY A 6 4.93 -20.12 1.67
N LEU A 7 4.40 -20.37 0.47
CA LEU A 7 4.19 -19.40 -0.60
C LEU A 7 2.95 -18.49 -0.41
N GLY A 8 2.01 -18.83 0.48
CA GLY A 8 0.80 -18.03 0.73
C GLY A 8 1.05 -16.77 1.55
N ILE A 9 2.03 -16.81 2.47
CA ILE A 9 2.43 -15.68 3.32
C ILE A 9 2.93 -14.48 2.49
N PRO A 10 3.88 -14.65 1.55
CA PRO A 10 4.36 -13.51 0.76
C PRO A 10 3.30 -12.95 -0.20
N PHE A 11 2.40 -13.79 -0.71
CA PHE A 11 1.29 -13.34 -1.56
C PHE A 11 0.28 -12.50 -0.79
N PHE A 12 -0.11 -12.96 0.41
CA PHE A 12 -0.95 -12.21 1.33
C PHE A 12 -0.30 -10.88 1.74
N GLY A 13 1.01 -10.89 2.00
CA GLY A 13 1.78 -9.67 2.26
C GLY A 13 1.70 -8.66 1.11
N CYS A 14 1.84 -9.10 -0.15
CA CYS A 14 1.69 -8.24 -1.31
C CYS A 14 0.28 -7.65 -1.43
N ALA A 15 -0.75 -8.47 -1.21
CA ALA A 15 -2.14 -8.01 -1.24
C ALA A 15 -2.42 -6.95 -0.15
N MET A 16 -1.92 -7.17 1.07
CA MET A 16 -2.05 -6.21 2.16
C MET A 16 -1.27 -4.92 1.90
N LEU A 17 -0.09 -5.02 1.29
CA LEU A 17 0.71 -3.84 0.91
C LEU A 17 0.03 -3.01 -0.19
N LEU A 18 -0.66 -3.67 -1.13
CA LEU A 18 -1.49 -2.99 -2.13
C LEU A 18 -2.72 -2.33 -1.51
N LEU A 19 -3.41 -3.02 -0.60
CA LEU A 19 -4.54 -2.48 0.14
C LEU A 19 -4.13 -1.25 0.98
N ALA A 20 -3.00 -1.34 1.69
CA ALA A 20 -2.44 -0.24 2.45
C ALA A 20 -2.11 0.97 1.57
N ASN A 21 -1.57 0.75 0.37
CA ASN A 21 -1.32 1.81 -0.61
C ASN A 21 -2.61 2.53 -1.04
N ILE A 22 -3.67 1.76 -1.34
CA ILE A 22 -4.96 2.33 -1.70
C ILE A 22 -5.50 3.20 -0.57
N PHE A 23 -5.49 2.68 0.67
CA PHE A 23 -5.92 3.46 1.83
C PHE A 23 -5.07 4.70 2.07
N PHE A 24 -3.77 4.63 1.79
CA PHE A 24 -2.87 5.76 1.94
C PHE A 24 -3.20 6.88 0.93
N VAL A 25 -3.43 6.53 -0.34
CA VAL A 25 -3.85 7.50 -1.37
C VAL A 25 -5.22 8.09 -1.06
N LEU A 26 -6.17 7.25 -0.58
CA LEU A 26 -7.48 7.72 -0.14
C LEU A 26 -7.38 8.68 1.04
N ALA A 27 -6.55 8.36 2.04
CA ALA A 27 -6.29 9.24 3.17
C ALA A 27 -5.68 10.57 2.72
N PHE A 28 -4.71 10.54 1.83
CA PHE A 28 -4.09 11.74 1.26
C PHE A 28 -5.09 12.65 0.53
N ALA A 29 -6.00 12.06 -0.26
CA ALA A 29 -7.04 12.79 -0.98
C ALA A 29 -8.26 13.13 -0.10
N SER A 30 -8.35 12.59 1.12
CA SER A 30 -9.53 12.73 1.95
C SER A 30 -9.73 14.18 2.43
N PRO A 31 -10.99 14.66 2.43
CA PRO A 31 -11.31 15.99 2.93
C PRO A 31 -11.53 16.02 4.46
N PHE A 32 -11.42 14.87 5.15
CA PHE A 32 -11.81 14.69 6.55
C PHE A 32 -10.59 14.37 7.44
N TRP A 33 -9.56 15.22 7.42
CA TRP A 33 -8.41 15.06 8.31
C TRP A 33 -8.66 15.60 9.71
N LEU A 34 -9.31 16.76 9.78
CA LEU A 34 -9.65 17.44 11.02
C LEU A 34 -11.12 17.86 10.96
N THR A 35 -11.86 17.60 12.03
CA THR A 35 -13.22 18.10 12.22
C THR A 35 -13.21 19.11 13.35
N PHE A 36 -13.56 20.36 13.05
CA PHE A 36 -13.74 21.38 14.07
C PHE A 36 -15.15 21.23 14.65
N ASP A 37 -15.24 21.13 15.98
CA ASP A 37 -16.48 20.97 16.75
C ASP A 37 -17.23 19.64 16.53
N GLY A 38 -16.57 18.63 15.96
CA GLY A 38 -17.16 17.30 15.73
C GLY A 38 -18.23 17.26 14.62
N SER A 39 -18.55 18.39 14.00
CA SER A 39 -19.46 18.46 12.86
C SER A 39 -18.70 18.23 11.54
N PRO A 40 -19.23 17.41 10.60
CA PRO A 40 -18.65 17.23 9.27
C PRO A 40 -18.67 18.52 8.42
N ASP A 41 -19.48 19.50 8.83
CA ASP A 41 -19.69 20.77 8.13
C ASP A 41 -18.48 21.71 8.19
N ASN A 42 -17.65 21.56 9.22
CA ASN A 42 -16.38 22.25 9.40
C ASN A 42 -15.22 21.26 9.37
N SER A 43 -15.09 20.55 8.26
CA SER A 43 -13.99 19.63 8.01
C SER A 43 -12.85 20.29 7.24
N GLN A 44 -11.62 19.98 7.63
CA GLN A 44 -10.41 20.38 6.94
C GLN A 44 -9.65 19.15 6.48
N GLY A 45 -9.43 19.07 5.18
CA GLY A 45 -8.56 18.08 4.56
C GLY A 45 -7.14 18.62 4.40
N LEU A 46 -6.27 17.77 3.87
CA LEU A 46 -4.88 18.14 3.64
C LEU A 46 -4.74 19.23 2.58
N TRP A 47 -5.55 19.20 1.52
CA TRP A 47 -5.46 20.13 0.38
C TRP A 47 -6.55 21.20 0.38
N ARG A 48 -7.72 20.87 0.93
CA ARG A 48 -8.94 21.67 0.84
C ARG A 48 -9.61 21.82 2.19
N LYS A 49 -10.22 22.97 2.43
CA LYS A 49 -11.03 23.25 3.60
C LYS A 49 -12.49 23.41 3.21
N ARG A 50 -13.39 22.78 3.95
CA ARG A 50 -14.83 22.97 3.82
C ARG A 50 -15.31 23.82 5.01
N ARG A 51 -16.13 24.83 4.72
CA ARG A 51 -16.87 25.59 5.74
C ARG A 51 -18.31 25.73 5.29
N CYS A 52 -19.24 25.29 6.11
CA CYS A 52 -20.65 25.56 5.90
C CYS A 52 -21.10 26.73 6.77
N LEU A 53 -21.79 27.69 6.16
CA LEU A 53 -22.44 28.78 6.87
C LEU A 53 -23.78 28.31 7.43
N ILE A 54 -24.20 28.96 8.50
CA ILE A 54 -25.53 28.82 9.09
C ILE A 54 -26.52 29.25 8.00
N GLN A 55 -27.16 28.28 7.32
CA GLN A 55 -28.11 28.37 6.18
C GLN A 55 -27.83 27.35 5.05
N GLY A 56 -26.89 26.40 5.24
CA GLY A 56 -26.73 25.26 4.32
C GLY A 56 -25.92 25.56 3.06
N THR A 57 -25.36 26.76 2.95
CA THR A 57 -24.37 27.09 1.92
C THR A 57 -22.99 26.65 2.39
N CYS A 58 -22.43 25.65 1.70
CA CYS A 58 -21.09 25.14 1.97
C CYS A 58 -20.12 25.64 0.91
N TYR A 59 -19.03 26.25 1.36
CA TYR A 59 -17.95 26.69 0.51
C TYR A 59 -16.74 25.77 0.68
N GLN A 60 -16.08 25.48 -0.43
CA GLN A 60 -14.84 24.72 -0.47
C GLN A 60 -13.73 25.63 -0.98
N PHE A 61 -12.66 25.74 -0.19
CA PHE A 61 -11.53 26.59 -0.50
C PHE A 61 -10.28 25.72 -0.60
N ASP A 62 -9.49 25.92 -1.66
CA ASP A 62 -8.13 25.38 -1.72
C ASP A 62 -7.27 26.14 -0.72
N ILE A 63 -6.47 25.42 0.05
CA ILE A 63 -5.64 26.05 1.06
C ILE A 63 -4.33 26.50 0.40
N VAL A 64 -4.34 27.74 -0.11
CA VAL A 64 -3.21 28.36 -0.80
C VAL A 64 -2.46 29.25 0.19
N GLY A 65 -1.27 28.83 0.63
CA GLY A 65 -0.40 29.60 1.54
C GLY A 65 0.19 28.77 2.68
N SER A 66 1.01 29.40 3.53
CA SER A 66 1.58 28.78 4.73
C SER A 66 0.46 28.53 5.75
N LEU A 67 0.11 27.26 5.92
CA LEU A 67 -0.73 26.81 7.01
C LEU A 67 0.07 26.84 8.32
N GLU A 68 -0.57 26.43 9.42
CA GLU A 68 0.15 25.97 10.60
C GLU A 68 1.29 25.05 10.16
N THR A 69 2.51 25.33 10.61
CA THR A 69 3.77 24.68 10.18
C THR A 69 3.71 23.15 10.24
N TYR A 70 2.88 22.61 11.13
CA TYR A 70 2.60 21.19 11.22
C TYR A 70 1.93 20.60 9.96
N LEU A 71 0.93 21.26 9.39
CA LEU A 71 0.19 20.72 8.23
C LEU A 71 1.05 20.68 6.97
N ASP A 72 1.93 21.66 6.79
CA ASP A 72 2.88 21.68 5.67
C ASP A 72 3.94 20.59 5.80
N ALA A 73 4.42 20.30 7.03
CA ALA A 73 5.29 19.16 7.28
C ALA A 73 4.60 17.82 6.95
N VAL A 74 3.34 17.65 7.36
CA VAL A 74 2.55 16.45 7.04
C VAL A 74 2.36 16.32 5.52
N ARG A 75 2.01 17.39 4.80
CA ARG A 75 1.91 17.36 3.33
C ARG A 75 3.21 16.90 2.68
N GLY A 76 4.34 17.44 3.11
CA GLY A 76 5.65 17.05 2.60
C GLY A 76 5.95 15.56 2.83
N LEU A 77 5.70 15.08 4.05
CA LEU A 77 5.87 13.67 4.40
C LEU A 77 4.94 12.74 3.60
N MET A 78 3.68 13.13 3.42
CA MET A 78 2.73 12.32 2.65
C MET A 78 3.11 12.29 1.16
N CYS A 79 3.61 13.39 0.59
CA CYS A 79 4.14 13.40 -0.77
C CYS A 79 5.35 12.48 -0.93
N LEU A 80 6.32 12.54 -0.01
CA LEU A 80 7.47 11.63 0.00
C LEU A 80 7.04 10.17 0.12
N ALA A 81 6.09 9.89 1.02
CA ALA A 81 5.55 8.55 1.20
C ALA A 81 4.87 8.05 -0.08
N ILE A 82 4.06 8.86 -0.77
CA ILE A 82 3.42 8.48 -2.06
C ILE A 82 4.46 8.15 -3.13
N MET A 83 5.61 8.82 -3.14
CA MET A 83 6.68 8.51 -4.10
C MET A 83 7.38 7.17 -3.78
N LEU A 84 7.55 6.85 -2.50
CA LEU A 84 8.35 5.69 -2.07
C LEU A 84 7.53 4.41 -1.85
N LEU A 85 6.28 4.52 -1.40
CA LEU A 85 5.40 3.37 -1.11
C LEU A 85 5.12 2.45 -2.31
N PRO A 86 5.06 2.92 -3.57
CA PRO A 86 4.89 2.06 -4.73
C PRO A 86 6.10 1.18 -5.03
N ILE A 87 7.30 1.55 -4.59
CA ILE A 87 8.53 0.80 -4.87
C ILE A 87 8.44 -0.66 -4.38
N PRO A 88 8.11 -0.95 -3.11
CA PRO A 88 7.95 -2.33 -2.65
C PRO A 88 6.78 -3.06 -3.33
N VAL A 89 5.74 -2.36 -3.77
CA VAL A 89 4.62 -2.97 -4.53
C VAL A 89 5.12 -3.60 -5.82
N VAL A 90 6.11 -3.00 -6.46
CA VAL A 90 6.68 -3.49 -7.72
C VAL A 90 7.81 -4.50 -7.47
N VAL A 91 8.72 -4.21 -6.54
CA VAL A 91 9.93 -5.01 -6.31
C VAL A 91 9.60 -6.39 -5.71
N VAL A 92 8.69 -6.45 -4.73
CA VAL A 92 8.41 -7.70 -4.00
C VAL A 92 7.80 -8.78 -4.89
N PRO A 93 6.76 -8.51 -5.73
CA PRO A 93 6.22 -9.52 -6.63
C PRO A 93 7.24 -10.04 -7.64
N ILE A 94 8.10 -9.17 -8.17
CA ILE A 94 9.17 -9.56 -9.10
C ILE A 94 10.15 -10.52 -8.40
N TYR A 95 10.57 -10.18 -7.18
CA TYR A 95 11.46 -11.04 -6.40
C TYR A 95 10.83 -12.41 -6.10
N LEU A 96 9.54 -12.45 -5.76
CA LEU A 96 8.81 -13.71 -5.53
C LEU A 96 8.69 -14.55 -6.81
N TYR A 97 8.44 -13.90 -7.94
CA TYR A 97 8.41 -14.58 -9.24
C TYR A 97 9.77 -15.20 -9.57
N VAL A 98 10.86 -14.44 -9.48
CA VAL A 98 12.22 -14.93 -9.78
C VAL A 98 12.64 -16.05 -8.82
N SER A 99 12.38 -15.89 -7.54
CA SER A 99 12.72 -16.90 -6.53
C SER A 99 11.93 -18.21 -6.71
N SER A 100 10.64 -18.14 -7.06
CA SER A 100 9.85 -19.33 -7.38
C SER A 100 10.37 -20.07 -8.61
N MET A 101 10.74 -19.35 -9.68
CA MET A 101 11.36 -19.91 -10.88
C MET A 101 12.65 -20.69 -10.56
N ILE A 102 13.52 -20.12 -9.72
CA ILE A 102 14.76 -20.78 -9.29
C ILE A 102 14.44 -22.03 -8.46
N TYR A 103 13.47 -21.94 -7.54
CA TYR A 103 13.05 -23.05 -6.70
C TYR A 103 12.52 -24.23 -7.53
N TYR A 104 11.62 -23.98 -8.49
CA TYR A 104 11.09 -25.03 -9.37
C TYR A 104 12.18 -25.67 -10.24
N ARG A 105 13.11 -24.87 -10.78
CA ARG A 105 14.26 -25.42 -11.52
C ARG A 105 15.12 -26.36 -10.68
N ARG A 106 15.38 -25.99 -9.41
CA ARG A 106 16.18 -26.83 -8.50
C ARG A 106 15.45 -28.13 -8.15
N ILE A 107 14.14 -28.08 -7.90
CA ILE A 107 13.36 -29.29 -7.64
C ILE A 107 13.39 -30.24 -8.85
N MET A 108 13.14 -29.72 -10.05
CA MET A 108 13.18 -30.55 -11.26
C MET A 108 14.55 -31.19 -11.51
N ALA A 109 15.64 -30.45 -11.26
CA ALA A 109 16.99 -30.99 -11.36
C ALA A 109 17.24 -32.11 -10.33
N MET A 110 16.83 -31.91 -9.08
CA MET A 110 16.99 -32.92 -8.03
C MET A 110 16.14 -34.17 -8.28
N SER A 111 14.90 -34.02 -8.77
CA SER A 111 14.06 -35.16 -9.13
C SER A 111 14.66 -35.94 -10.32
N ALA A 112 15.22 -35.25 -11.31
CA ALA A 112 15.87 -35.91 -12.44
C ALA A 112 17.11 -36.71 -12.01
N ILE A 113 17.94 -36.16 -11.12
CA ILE A 113 19.10 -36.86 -10.56
C ILE A 113 18.63 -38.09 -9.76
N PHE A 114 17.58 -37.96 -8.96
CA PHE A 114 17.05 -39.06 -8.17
C PHE A 114 16.51 -40.20 -9.04
N CYS A 115 15.81 -39.86 -10.14
CA CYS A 115 15.35 -40.85 -11.11
C CYS A 115 16.49 -41.56 -11.85
N LEU A 116 17.59 -40.85 -12.16
CA LEU A 116 18.77 -41.46 -12.78
C LEU A 116 19.43 -42.47 -11.84
N ILE A 117 19.68 -42.09 -10.59
CA ILE A 117 20.30 -42.98 -9.59
C ILE A 117 19.41 -44.21 -9.33
N ALA A 118 18.10 -44.03 -9.18
CA ALA A 118 17.17 -45.14 -8.95
C ALA A 118 17.02 -46.09 -10.15
N GLY A 119 17.36 -45.64 -11.37
CA GLY A 119 17.34 -46.48 -12.57
C GLY A 119 18.60 -47.33 -12.76
N GLU A 120 19.66 -47.09 -11.99
CA GLU A 120 20.96 -47.77 -12.09
C GLU A 120 21.04 -49.01 -11.18
N ASP A 121 20.08 -49.18 -10.26
CA ASP A 121 19.97 -50.32 -9.33
C ASP A 121 19.16 -51.52 -9.91
N HIS A 122 18.83 -51.50 -11.21
CA HIS A 122 18.17 -52.58 -11.95
C HIS A 122 18.98 -53.02 -13.18
#